data_AF-A0A2E1DYN5-F1
#
_entry.id   AF-A0A2E1DYN5-F1
#
_cell.length_a   1.000
_cell.length_b   1.000
_cell.length_c   1.000
_cell.angle_alpha   90.00
_cell.angle_beta   90.00
_cell.angle_gamma   90.00
#
_symmetry.space_group_name_H-M   'P 1'
#
loop_
_entity.id
_entity.type
_entity.pdbx_description
1 polymer ?
#
loop_
_entity_poly.entity_id
_entity_poly.type
_entity_poly.pdbx_seq_one_letter_code
_entity_poly.pdbx_strand_id
1 'polypeptide(L)'
;MLLLILINIFIVISIDSNPEMSLSESYFGYFRPYIDDYFFTEILSMVILINIFLFKKSALQINILRLIFLILIFGLLNLFDERSLESSFTDPGLIYFLVSFFLVFMSIRSIKKDQSIISSSNRLR
;
A
#
# COMPACT_ATOMS: atom_id res chain seq x y z
N MET A 1 6.50 5.31 4.36
CA MET A 1 5.35 5.96 3.69
C MET A 1 5.69 6.49 2.30
N LEU A 2 6.72 7.35 2.12
CA LEU A 2 7.05 7.89 0.79
C LEU A 2 7.32 6.79 -0.27
N LEU A 3 8.08 5.75 0.09
CA LEU A 3 8.31 4.61 -0.80
C LEU A 3 7.02 3.87 -1.20
N LEU A 4 6.03 3.80 -0.29
CA LEU A 4 4.72 3.19 -0.59
C LEU A 4 3.97 4.00 -1.65
N ILE A 5 4.06 5.33 -1.60
CA ILE A 5 3.50 6.21 -2.64
C ILE A 5 4.22 5.95 -3.98
N LEU A 6 5.54 5.93 -3.98
CA LEU A 6 6.33 5.71 -5.21
C LEU A 6 5.99 4.39 -5.89
N ILE A 7 5.81 3.31 -5.12
CA ILE A 7 5.41 2.00 -5.65
C ILE A 7 4.02 2.08 -6.28
N ASN A 8 3.06 2.76 -5.65
CA ASN A 8 1.72 2.89 -6.20
C ASN A 8 1.72 3.74 -7.49
N ILE A 9 2.46 4.85 -7.52
CA ILE A 9 2.64 5.66 -8.74
C ILE A 9 3.31 4.84 -9.85
N PHE A 10 4.32 4.04 -9.50
CA PHE A 10 4.98 3.16 -10.46
C PHE A 10 4.00 2.16 -11.08
N ILE A 11 3.07 1.60 -10.30
CA ILE A 11 2.04 0.69 -10.81
C ILE A 11 1.10 1.39 -11.79
N VAL A 12 0.65 2.60 -11.45
CA VAL A 12 -0.19 3.43 -12.33
C VAL A 12 0.50 3.63 -13.68
N ILE A 13 1.75 4.09 -13.66
CA ILE A 13 2.53 4.30 -14.89
C ILE A 13 2.71 2.99 -15.65
N SER A 14 3.02 1.89 -14.96
CA SER A 14 3.29 0.58 -15.57
C SER A 14 2.05 -0.06 -16.20
N ILE A 15 0.86 0.35 -15.80
CA ILE A 15 -0.41 -0.12 -16.37
C ILE A 15 -0.81 0.73 -17.57
N ASP A 16 -0.63 2.04 -17.48
CA ASP A 16 -1.03 3.02 -18.50
C ASP A 16 0.00 3.14 -19.65
N SER A 17 1.27 2.78 -19.41
CA SER A 17 2.33 2.96 -20.41
C SER A 17 2.36 1.85 -21.48
N ASN A 18 1.81 2.16 -22.66
CA ASN A 18 1.98 1.48 -23.97
C ASN A 18 1.46 0.01 -24.05
N PRO A 19 0.58 -0.35 -25.02
CA PRO A 19 -0.03 -1.70 -25.10
C PRO A 19 0.95 -2.87 -25.25
N GLU A 20 2.20 -2.60 -25.65
CA GLU A 20 3.23 -3.62 -25.87
C GLU A 20 4.11 -3.91 -24.63
N MET A 21 4.01 -3.09 -23.58
CA MET A 21 4.87 -3.20 -22.38
C MET A 21 4.16 -2.92 -21.05
N SER A 22 2.84 -2.76 -21.04
CA SER A 22 2.09 -2.64 -19.79
C SER A 22 2.16 -3.94 -18.99
N LEU A 23 2.09 -3.86 -17.66
CA LEU A 23 1.89 -5.04 -16.81
C LEU A 23 0.73 -5.84 -17.40
N SER A 24 1.00 -7.07 -17.86
CA SER A 24 -0.04 -7.89 -18.51
C SER A 24 -1.28 -7.95 -17.62
N GLU A 25 -2.47 -7.96 -18.24
CA GLU A 25 -3.76 -8.03 -17.53
C GLU A 25 -3.78 -9.12 -16.45
N SER A 26 -2.99 -10.17 -16.64
CA SER A 26 -2.91 -11.30 -15.71
C SER A 26 -2.38 -10.93 -14.32
N TYR A 27 -1.44 -10.00 -14.14
CA TYR A 27 -0.64 -9.89 -12.90
C TYR A 27 -1.38 -9.41 -11.64
N PHE A 28 -2.61 -8.92 -11.77
CA PHE A 28 -3.44 -8.57 -10.62
C PHE A 28 -4.73 -9.39 -10.55
N GLY A 29 -4.99 -10.25 -11.54
CA GLY A 29 -6.21 -11.06 -11.59
C GLY A 29 -7.48 -10.24 -11.42
N TYR A 30 -8.43 -10.72 -10.61
CA TYR A 30 -9.67 -10.03 -10.25
C TYR A 30 -9.46 -8.75 -9.44
N PHE A 31 -8.24 -8.46 -8.99
CA PHE A 31 -7.92 -7.16 -8.44
C PHE A 31 -7.69 -6.09 -9.52
N ARG A 32 -7.40 -6.49 -10.76
CA ARG A 32 -7.08 -5.59 -11.87
C ARG A 32 -8.15 -4.53 -12.16
N PRO A 33 -9.46 -4.84 -12.21
CA PRO A 33 -10.48 -3.83 -12.46
C PRO A 33 -10.46 -2.71 -11.43
N TYR A 34 -10.11 -3.00 -10.17
CA TYR A 34 -9.99 -1.96 -9.15
C TYR A 34 -8.87 -0.97 -9.45
N ILE A 35 -7.77 -1.45 -10.03
CA ILE A 35 -6.67 -0.58 -10.41
C ILE A 35 -7.06 0.24 -11.63
N ASP A 36 -7.56 -0.40 -12.68
CA ASP A 36 -7.78 0.23 -13.99
C ASP A 36 -9.05 1.09 -14.03
N ASP A 37 -10.18 0.57 -13.54
CA ASP A 37 -11.50 1.22 -13.68
C ASP A 37 -11.86 2.07 -12.45
N TYR A 38 -11.32 1.74 -11.28
CA TYR A 38 -11.66 2.40 -10.02
C TYR A 38 -10.52 3.26 -9.43
N PHE A 39 -9.42 3.46 -10.17
CA PHE A 39 -8.29 4.31 -9.77
C PHE A 39 -7.74 3.96 -8.38
N PHE A 40 -7.76 2.68 -8.02
CA PHE A 40 -7.47 2.25 -6.65
C PHE A 40 -6.09 2.70 -6.19
N THR A 41 -5.06 2.54 -7.04
CA THR A 41 -3.66 2.86 -6.72
C THR A 41 -3.42 4.36 -6.58
N GLU A 42 -4.14 5.17 -7.34
CA GLU A 42 -4.11 6.62 -7.35
C GLU A 42 -4.78 7.16 -6.08
N ILE A 43 -5.97 6.66 -5.78
CA ILE A 43 -6.69 6.98 -4.54
C ILE A 43 -5.83 6.58 -3.34
N LEU A 44 -5.25 5.37 -3.36
CA LEU A 44 -4.39 4.89 -2.28
C LEU A 44 -3.15 5.79 -2.11
N SER A 45 -2.51 6.18 -3.21
CA SER A 45 -1.38 7.13 -3.21
C SER A 45 -1.75 8.46 -2.57
N MET A 46 -2.89 9.03 -2.94
CA MET A 46 -3.39 10.30 -2.40
C MET A 46 -3.71 10.19 -0.91
N VAL A 47 -4.35 9.11 -0.47
CA VAL A 47 -4.60 8.85 0.96
C VAL A 47 -3.29 8.77 1.75
N ILE A 48 -2.28 8.06 1.24
CA ILE A 48 -0.98 7.96 1.91
C ILE A 48 -0.27 9.32 1.92
N LEU A 49 -0.35 10.10 0.85
CA LEU A 49 0.22 11.44 0.76
C LEU A 49 -0.40 12.37 1.82
N ILE A 50 -1.73 12.42 1.91
CA ILE A 50 -2.45 13.18 2.95
C ILE A 50 -2.02 12.70 4.34
N ASN A 51 -1.85 11.39 4.51
CA ASN A 51 -1.44 10.79 5.78
C ASN A 51 -0.04 11.26 6.23
N ILE A 52 0.90 11.54 5.31
CA ILE A 52 2.22 12.11 5.68
C ILE A 52 2.05 13.48 6.37
N PHE A 53 1.14 14.33 5.89
CA PHE A 53 0.92 15.66 6.46
C PHE A 53 0.21 15.64 7.82
N LEU A 54 -0.31 14.49 8.25
CA LEU A 54 -0.96 14.30 9.54
C LEU A 54 0.03 14.01 10.69
N PHE A 55 1.31 14.37 10.56
CA PHE A 55 2.37 14.08 11.54
C PHE A 55 2.08 14.57 12.97
N LYS A 56 1.30 15.66 13.13
CA LYS A 56 0.85 16.14 14.45
C LYS A 56 -0.24 15.26 15.08
N LYS A 57 -0.95 14.46 14.27
CA LYS A 57 -2.06 13.58 14.64
C LYS A 57 -1.69 12.11 14.42
N SER A 58 -0.61 11.68 15.05
CA SER A 58 -0.03 10.34 14.88
C SER A 58 -0.98 9.17 15.18
N ALA A 59 -1.94 9.32 16.10
CA ALA A 59 -2.98 8.32 16.34
C ALA A 59 -3.89 8.12 15.10
N LEU A 60 -4.25 9.23 14.43
CA LEU A 60 -5.02 9.21 13.20
C LEU A 60 -4.19 8.61 12.06
N GLN A 61 -2.88 8.92 11.98
CA GLN A 61 -2.00 8.32 10.97
C GLN A 61 -1.95 6.80 11.05
N ILE A 62 -1.84 6.27 12.28
CA ILE A 62 -1.82 4.83 12.54
C ILE A 62 -3.15 4.20 12.13
N ASN A 63 -4.28 4.84 12.41
CA ASN A 63 -5.60 4.30 12.04
C ASN A 63 -5.80 4.29 10.51
N ILE A 64 -5.35 5.32 9.80
CA ILE A 64 -5.35 5.31 8.32
C ILE A 64 -4.49 4.14 7.80
N LEU A 65 -3.28 3.95 8.35
CA LEU A 65 -2.40 2.85 7.95
C LEU A 65 -3.01 1.46 8.24
N ARG A 66 -3.74 1.30 9.35
CA ARG A 66 -4.48 0.06 9.66
C ARG A 66 -5.62 -0.18 8.68
N LEU A 67 -6.35 0.87 8.29
CA LEU A 67 -7.39 0.76 7.28
C LEU A 67 -6.80 0.34 5.92
N ILE A 68 -5.70 0.97 5.51
CA ILE A 68 -4.96 0.58 4.29
C ILE A 68 -4.53 -0.89 4.37
N PHE A 69 -3.99 -1.32 5.51
CA PHE A 69 -3.61 -2.72 5.72
C PHE A 69 -4.79 -3.67 5.50
N LEU A 70 -5.97 -3.36 6.04
CA LEU A 70 -7.17 -4.17 5.84
C LEU A 70 -7.61 -4.21 4.37
N ILE A 71 -7.61 -3.07 3.68
CA ILE A 71 -7.96 -2.99 2.26
C ILE A 71 -7.01 -3.85 1.42
N LEU A 72 -5.70 -3.81 1.71
CA LEU A 72 -4.70 -4.64 1.03
C LEU A 72 -4.92 -6.14 1.27
N ILE A 73 -5.46 -6.55 2.43
CA ILE A 73 -5.84 -7.96 2.66
C ILE A 73 -6.94 -8.38 1.69
N PHE A 74 -7.96 -7.56 1.47
CA PHE A 74 -9.01 -7.88 0.50
C PHE A 74 -8.45 -7.99 -0.92
N GLY A 75 -7.52 -7.11 -1.31
CA GLY A 75 -6.83 -7.22 -2.59
C GLY A 75 -6.03 -8.53 -2.74
N LEU A 76 -5.33 -8.94 -1.67
CA LEU A 76 -4.59 -10.21 -1.66
C LEU A 76 -5.53 -11.42 -1.75
N LEU A 77 -6.66 -11.40 -1.04
CA LEU A 77 -7.64 -12.49 -1.10
C LEU A 77 -8.22 -12.65 -2.51
N ASN A 78 -8.54 -11.53 -3.19
CA ASN A 78 -8.99 -11.57 -4.58
C ASN A 78 -7.95 -12.19 -5.53
N LEU A 79 -6.65 -11.94 -5.29
CA LEU A 79 -5.58 -12.56 -6.07
C LEU A 79 -5.57 -14.09 -5.91
N PHE A 80 -5.77 -14.59 -4.68
CA PHE A 80 -5.79 -16.03 -4.39
C PHE A 80 -7.08 -16.74 -4.75
N ASP A 81 -8.20 -16.02 -4.90
CA ASP A 81 -9.47 -16.62 -5.33
C ASP A 81 -9.40 -17.09 -6.78
N GLU A 82 -8.71 -16.34 -7.64
CA GLU A 82 -8.58 -16.67 -9.06
C GLU A 82 -7.44 -17.66 -9.36
N ARG A 83 -6.39 -17.64 -8.56
CA ARG A 83 -5.14 -18.36 -8.85
C ARG A 83 -4.82 -19.41 -7.81
N SER A 84 -4.33 -20.56 -8.27
CA SER A 84 -3.72 -21.52 -7.36
C SER A 84 -2.56 -20.86 -6.58
N LEU A 85 -2.33 -21.34 -5.35
CA LEU A 85 -1.24 -20.82 -4.53
C LEU A 85 0.11 -20.90 -5.25
N GLU A 86 0.35 -21.98 -6.00
CA GLU A 86 1.59 -22.22 -6.74
C GLU A 86 1.83 -21.18 -7.85
N SER A 87 0.81 -20.84 -8.63
CA SER A 87 0.95 -19.81 -9.67
C SER A 87 1.04 -18.40 -9.10
N SER A 88 0.44 -18.16 -7.93
CA SER A 88 0.51 -16.87 -7.23
C SER A 88 1.92 -16.51 -6.77
N PHE A 89 2.77 -17.48 -6.41
CA PHE A 89 4.17 -17.23 -6.03
C PHE A 89 5.03 -16.66 -7.16
N THR A 90 4.64 -16.93 -8.41
CA THR A 90 5.31 -16.38 -9.60
C THR A 90 4.73 -15.03 -10.05
N ASP A 91 3.67 -14.56 -9.39
CA ASP A 91 2.97 -13.35 -9.79
C ASP A 91 3.59 -12.08 -9.16
N PRO A 92 4.00 -11.08 -9.97
CA PRO A 92 4.33 -9.73 -9.52
C PRO A 92 3.30 -9.08 -8.58
N GLY A 93 2.00 -9.37 -8.75
CA GLY A 93 0.94 -8.85 -7.87
C GLY A 93 1.12 -9.29 -6.42
N LEU A 94 1.57 -10.54 -6.19
CA LEU A 94 1.85 -11.03 -4.84
C LEU A 94 3.01 -10.24 -4.21
N ILE A 95 4.06 -9.96 -4.98
CA ILE A 95 5.21 -9.17 -4.53
C ILE A 95 4.76 -7.76 -4.13
N TYR A 96 3.90 -7.13 -4.93
CA TYR A 96 3.33 -5.83 -4.60
C TYR A 96 2.61 -5.83 -3.25
N PHE A 97 1.73 -6.80 -3.00
CA PHE A 97 1.01 -6.88 -1.73
C PHE A 97 1.96 -7.11 -0.56
N LEU A 98 2.91 -8.04 -0.68
CA LEU A 98 3.90 -8.33 0.37
C LEU A 98 4.75 -7.10 0.73
N VAL A 99 5.28 -6.39 -0.28
CA VAL A 99 6.06 -5.17 -0.07
C VAL A 99 5.18 -4.09 0.57
N SER A 100 3.94 -3.94 0.12
CA SER A 100 3.00 -2.97 0.67
C SER A 100 2.68 -3.25 2.14
N PHE A 101 2.41 -4.50 2.52
CA PHE A 101 2.21 -4.88 3.92
C PHE A 101 3.44 -4.57 4.78
N PHE A 102 4.63 -4.91 4.29
CA PHE A 102 5.88 -4.64 4.99
C PHE A 102 6.08 -3.14 5.24
N LEU A 103 5.85 -2.31 4.21
CA LEU A 103 6.00 -0.86 4.32
C LEU A 103 4.96 -0.22 5.23
N VAL A 104 3.72 -0.69 5.22
CA VAL A 104 2.68 -0.25 6.15
C VAL A 104 3.07 -0.61 7.58
N PHE A 105 3.49 -1.85 7.82
CA PHE A 105 3.96 -2.30 9.14
C PHE A 105 5.13 -1.46 9.67
N MET A 106 6.15 -1.26 8.83
CA MET A 106 7.29 -0.40 9.17
C MET A 106 6.85 1.03 9.49
N SER A 107 5.93 1.59 8.70
CA SER A 107 5.44 2.95 8.90
C SER A 107 4.73 3.08 10.25
N ILE A 108 3.86 2.13 10.62
CA ILE A 108 3.22 2.10 11.94
C ILE A 108 4.26 2.02 13.06
N ARG A 109 5.26 1.14 12.92
CA ARG A 109 6.32 0.98 13.94
C ARG A 109 7.14 2.26 14.11
N SER A 110 7.48 2.94 13.02
CA SER A 110 8.20 4.22 13.05
C SER A 110 7.39 5.30 13.77
N ILE A 111 6.13 5.49 13.40
CA ILE A 111 5.27 6.51 14.02
C ILE A 111 5.13 6.27 15.53
N LYS A 112 4.97 5.02 15.97
CA LYS A 112 4.93 4.67 17.40
C LYS A 112 6.23 4.98 18.12
N LYS A 113 7.38 4.72 17.47
CA LYS A 113 8.69 5.07 18.02
C LYS A 113 8.81 6.59 18.19
N ASP A 114 8.40 7.36 17.18
CA ASP A 114 8.44 8.82 17.25
C ASP A 114 7.53 9.36 18.37
N GLN A 115 6.33 8.80 18.54
CA GLN A 115 5.44 9.10 19.67
C GLN A 115 6.10 8.82 21.03
N SER A 116 6.83 7.71 21.19
CA SER A 116 7.54 7.41 22.44
C SER A 116 8.67 8.39 22.75
N ILE A 117 9.35 8.89 21.73
CA ILE A 117 10.42 9.88 21.87
C ILE A 117 9.83 11.24 22.28
N ILE A 118 8.76 11.68 21.60
CA ILE A 118 8.10 12.95 21.91
C ILE A 118 7.52 12.95 23.33
N SER A 119 6.85 11.86 23.72
CA SER A 119 6.26 11.74 25.06
C SER A 119 7.30 11.66 26.18
N SER A 120 8.44 10.99 25.95
CA SER A 120 9.54 10.98 26.91
C SER A 120 10.23 12.34 27.01
N SER A 121 10.43 13.05 25.90
CA SER A 121 11.00 14.41 25.92
C SER A 121 10.09 15.41 26.65
N ASN A 122 8.77 15.32 26.48
CA ASN A 122 7.81 16.19 27.18
C ASN A 122 7.75 15.91 28.69
N ARG A 123 8.19 14.76 29.17
CA ARG A 123 8.28 14.46 30.61
C ARG A 123 9.50 15.08 31.29
N LEU A 124 10.55 15.35 30.52
CA LEU A 124 11.80 15.95 31.02
C LEU A 124 11.74 17.48 31.08
N ARG A 125 10.66 18.07 30.56
CA ARG A 125 10.47 19.51 30.40
C ARG A 125 9.37 20.00 31.33
#